data_AF-A0A836H5T4-F1
#
_entry.id   AF-A0A836H5T4-F1
#
_cell.length_a   1.000
_cell.length_b   1.000
_cell.length_c   1.000
_cell.angle_alpha   90.00
_cell.angle_beta   90.00
_cell.angle_gamma   90.00
#
_symmetry.space_group_name_H-M   'P 1'
#
loop_
_entity.id
_entity.type
_entity.pdbx_description
1 polymer ?
#
loop_
_entity_poly.entity_id
_entity_poly.type
_entity_poly.pdbx_seq_one_letter_code
_entity_poly.pdbx_strand_id
1 'polypeptide(L)'
;MSEEVDFWSATIAAYQPLQLKSPELTPKLLKRPPFRFIHDIISSIDARFAVYNHVIPAELRNSAQVDTKEKKIEYLTLLIRYINTLMRVELDVNPKKIVSGHEPEKTNIFLQYAAAAVGYAQQEKGARATSAATQARVASPSSSPPKLAAPSSTRPSEGPLALSPASGLCRKKRNPMDCAARRCSHVSALDEAAKFNRKLSGYSLNLSLDEERDVRTEGQSIVRMWKALSNPQVETEPSRMPQEALETAIKRQIETIKMMQELLSENDRVIDKLESLVT
;
A
#
# COMPACT_ATOMS: atom_id res chain seq x y z
N MET A 1 6.35 -44.94 -13.60
CA MET A 1 5.06 -44.37 -13.19
C MET A 1 5.25 -42.87 -13.20
N SER A 2 4.56 -42.13 -14.07
CA SER A 2 4.69 -40.67 -14.10
C SER A 2 4.16 -40.11 -12.79
N GLU A 3 5.00 -39.42 -12.03
CA GLU A 3 4.57 -38.68 -10.84
C GLU A 3 3.57 -37.62 -11.31
N GLU A 4 2.29 -37.82 -10.97
CA GLU A 4 1.25 -36.85 -11.28
C GLU A 4 1.50 -35.64 -10.36
N VAL A 5 1.97 -34.53 -10.93
CA VAL A 5 2.23 -33.30 -10.17
C VAL A 5 0.91 -32.81 -9.58
N ASP A 6 0.82 -32.75 -8.26
CA ASP A 6 -0.38 -32.28 -7.56
C ASP A 6 -0.44 -30.75 -7.56
N PHE A 7 -1.27 -30.21 -8.44
CA PHE A 7 -1.53 -28.77 -8.56
C PHE A 7 -2.95 -28.36 -8.11
N TRP A 8 -3.78 -29.29 -7.66
CA TRP A 8 -5.19 -29.03 -7.31
C TRP A 8 -5.44 -29.00 -5.80
N SER A 9 -4.64 -29.69 -4.98
CA SER A 9 -4.83 -29.72 -3.52
C SER A 9 -4.69 -28.35 -2.88
N ALA A 10 -3.75 -27.52 -3.34
CA ALA A 10 -3.60 -26.14 -2.90
C ALA A 10 -4.84 -25.28 -3.21
N THR A 11 -5.45 -25.51 -4.38
CA THR A 11 -6.70 -24.84 -4.76
C THR A 11 -7.85 -25.24 -3.84
N ILE A 12 -7.99 -26.53 -3.52
CA ILE A 12 -9.05 -26.99 -2.60
C ILE A 12 -8.88 -26.34 -1.22
N ALA A 13 -7.66 -26.32 -0.68
CA ALA A 13 -7.34 -25.71 0.61
C ALA A 13 -7.66 -24.20 0.64
N ALA A 14 -7.35 -23.46 -0.43
CA ALA A 14 -7.62 -22.02 -0.52
C ALA A 14 -9.11 -21.66 -0.43
N TYR A 15 -10.00 -22.56 -0.87
CA TYR A 15 -11.45 -22.32 -0.89
C TYR A 15 -12.19 -22.86 0.34
N GLN A 16 -11.60 -23.74 1.14
CA GLN A 16 -12.17 -24.21 2.41
C GLN A 16 -12.65 -23.06 3.34
N PRO A 17 -11.85 -22.00 3.61
CA PRO A 17 -12.31 -20.89 4.47
C PRO A 17 -13.48 -20.09 3.87
N LEU A 18 -13.67 -20.14 2.54
CA LEU A 18 -14.74 -19.42 1.86
C LEU A 18 -16.10 -20.09 1.98
N GLN A 19 -16.19 -21.33 2.48
CA GLN A 19 -17.44 -22.05 2.78
C GLN A 19 -18.54 -21.83 1.72
N LEU A 20 -18.20 -22.08 0.44
CA LEU A 20 -19.13 -21.96 -0.66
C LEU A 20 -20.10 -23.15 -0.68
N LYS A 21 -21.39 -22.91 -0.93
CA LYS A 21 -22.40 -23.98 -0.96
C LYS A 21 -22.29 -24.87 -2.21
N SER A 22 -21.81 -24.31 -3.31
CA SER A 22 -21.62 -24.97 -4.61
C SER A 22 -20.62 -24.13 -5.43
N PRO A 23 -19.96 -24.67 -6.45
CA PRO A 23 -19.81 -26.09 -6.81
C PRO A 23 -18.78 -26.82 -5.93
N GLU A 24 -18.85 -28.15 -5.87
CA GLU A 24 -17.87 -28.99 -5.15
C GLU A 24 -16.51 -29.00 -5.86
N LEU A 25 -15.45 -28.64 -5.15
CA LEU A 25 -14.08 -28.61 -5.68
C LEU A 25 -13.47 -30.01 -5.62
N THR A 26 -13.74 -30.81 -6.64
CA THR A 26 -13.16 -32.16 -6.77
C THR A 26 -11.89 -32.15 -7.63
N PRO A 27 -10.90 -33.02 -7.36
CA PRO A 27 -9.70 -33.16 -8.18
C PRO A 27 -9.98 -33.39 -9.67
N LYS A 28 -11.06 -34.12 -9.97
CA LYS A 28 -11.47 -34.42 -11.36
C LYS A 28 -11.79 -33.15 -12.15
N LEU A 29 -12.46 -32.18 -11.51
CA LEU A 29 -12.78 -30.90 -12.14
C LEU A 29 -11.55 -29.99 -12.22
N LEU A 30 -10.68 -30.01 -11.23
CA LEU A 30 -9.48 -29.16 -11.20
C LEU A 30 -8.36 -29.61 -12.14
N LYS A 31 -8.32 -30.90 -12.51
CA LYS A 31 -7.40 -31.43 -13.53
C LYS A 31 -7.69 -30.89 -14.92
N ARG A 32 -8.97 -30.63 -15.24
CA ARG A 32 -9.39 -30.04 -16.52
C ARG A 32 -10.64 -29.18 -16.32
N PRO A 33 -10.48 -27.95 -15.78
CA PRO A 33 -11.61 -27.14 -15.35
C PRO A 33 -12.45 -26.66 -16.55
N PRO A 34 -13.73 -27.07 -16.67
CA PRO A 34 -14.60 -26.55 -17.70
C PRO A 34 -14.96 -25.09 -17.39
N PHE A 35 -15.16 -24.27 -18.43
CA PHE A 35 -15.50 -22.84 -18.24
C PHE A 35 -16.70 -22.62 -17.31
N ARG A 36 -17.73 -23.47 -17.44
CA ARG A 36 -18.93 -23.35 -16.60
C ARG A 36 -18.62 -23.55 -15.11
N PHE A 37 -17.73 -24.48 -14.77
CA PHE A 37 -17.27 -24.67 -13.40
C PHE A 37 -16.54 -23.42 -12.87
N ILE A 38 -15.64 -22.82 -13.66
CA ILE A 38 -14.97 -21.57 -13.28
C ILE A 38 -15.99 -20.45 -13.06
N HIS A 39 -16.97 -20.31 -13.96
CA HIS A 39 -18.02 -19.30 -13.85
C HIS A 39 -18.90 -19.51 -12.61
N ASP A 40 -19.28 -20.76 -12.32
CA ASP A 40 -20.08 -21.13 -11.15
C ASP A 40 -19.34 -20.82 -9.83
N ILE A 41 -18.01 -21.06 -9.77
CA ILE A 41 -17.18 -20.70 -8.62
C ILE A 41 -17.24 -19.18 -8.37
N ILE A 42 -16.95 -18.39 -9.40
CA ILE A 42 -16.90 -16.93 -9.28
C ILE A 42 -18.30 -16.37 -8.95
N SER A 43 -19.34 -16.92 -9.56
CA SER A 43 -20.73 -16.56 -9.26
C SER A 43 -21.10 -16.88 -7.81
N SER A 44 -20.58 -17.98 -7.25
CA SER A 44 -20.83 -18.36 -5.86
C SER A 44 -20.08 -17.48 -4.86
N ILE A 45 -18.85 -17.07 -5.20
CA ILE A 45 -18.12 -16.04 -4.44
C ILE A 45 -18.91 -14.74 -4.44
N ASP A 46 -19.38 -14.31 -5.62
CA ASP A 46 -20.10 -13.04 -5.76
C ASP A 46 -21.48 -13.09 -5.08
N ALA A 47 -22.17 -14.23 -5.08
CA ALA A 47 -23.41 -14.42 -4.34
C ALA A 47 -23.21 -14.31 -2.81
N ARG A 48 -22.09 -14.80 -2.27
CA ARG A 48 -21.80 -14.76 -0.82
C ARG A 48 -21.23 -13.44 -0.36
N PHE A 49 -20.28 -12.87 -1.11
CA PHE A 49 -19.47 -11.73 -0.66
C PHE A 49 -19.76 -10.45 -1.44
N ALA A 50 -20.47 -10.55 -2.57
CA ALA A 50 -20.84 -9.42 -3.41
C ALA A 50 -19.64 -8.53 -3.80
N VAL A 51 -18.56 -9.17 -4.24
CA VAL A 51 -17.25 -8.57 -4.48
C VAL A 51 -17.05 -8.18 -5.94
N TYR A 52 -17.46 -9.02 -6.89
CA TYR A 52 -17.15 -8.86 -8.31
C TYR A 52 -18.26 -8.14 -9.10
N ASN A 53 -19.40 -7.86 -8.47
CA ASN A 53 -20.54 -7.11 -9.04
C ASN A 53 -20.18 -5.88 -9.86
N HIS A 54 -19.15 -5.13 -9.45
CA HIS A 54 -18.79 -3.86 -10.06
C HIS A 54 -17.77 -4.00 -11.20
N VAL A 55 -17.17 -5.19 -11.33
CA VAL A 55 -16.15 -5.52 -12.34
C VAL A 55 -16.79 -6.24 -13.51
N ILE A 56 -17.71 -7.17 -13.21
CA ILE A 56 -18.37 -8.00 -14.21
C ILE A 56 -19.68 -7.32 -14.63
N PRO A 57 -19.84 -6.94 -15.91
CA PRO A 57 -21.10 -6.37 -16.38
C PRO A 57 -22.24 -7.38 -16.28
N ALA A 58 -23.47 -6.89 -16.09
CA ALA A 58 -24.65 -7.73 -15.86
C ALA A 58 -24.88 -8.77 -16.97
N GLU A 59 -24.53 -8.43 -18.21
CA GLU A 59 -24.63 -9.31 -19.38
C GLU A 59 -23.72 -10.55 -19.32
N LEU A 60 -22.58 -10.45 -18.64
CA LEU A 60 -21.60 -11.54 -18.50
C LEU A 60 -21.79 -12.33 -17.19
N ARG A 61 -22.72 -11.89 -16.33
CA ARG A 61 -23.01 -12.53 -15.06
C ARG A 61 -23.88 -13.77 -15.20
N ASN A 62 -24.71 -13.82 -16.24
CA ASN A 62 -25.53 -14.99 -16.52
C ASN A 62 -24.75 -16.00 -17.35
N SER A 63 -24.52 -17.19 -16.80
CA SER A 63 -23.77 -18.26 -17.47
C SER A 63 -24.39 -18.71 -18.79
N ALA A 64 -25.71 -18.54 -18.97
CA ALA A 64 -26.44 -18.82 -20.22
C ALA A 64 -26.28 -17.75 -21.30
N GLN A 65 -25.76 -16.56 -20.96
CA GLN A 65 -25.53 -15.47 -21.93
C GLN A 65 -24.08 -15.47 -22.48
N VAL A 66 -23.20 -16.26 -21.84
CA VAL A 66 -21.76 -16.37 -22.11
C VAL A 66 -21.46 -17.67 -22.87
N ASP A 67 -22.16 -17.90 -23.98
CA ASP A 67 -21.96 -19.11 -24.78
C ASP A 67 -20.82 -18.95 -25.80
N THR A 68 -20.71 -17.74 -26.36
CA THR A 68 -19.74 -17.41 -27.41
C THR A 68 -18.31 -17.39 -26.87
N LYS A 69 -17.35 -17.84 -27.69
CA LYS A 69 -15.93 -17.93 -27.30
C LYS A 69 -15.36 -16.56 -26.91
N GLU A 70 -15.74 -15.52 -27.62
CA GLU A 70 -15.29 -14.14 -27.41
C GLU A 70 -15.73 -13.64 -26.03
N LYS A 71 -16.99 -13.88 -25.65
CA LYS A 71 -17.53 -13.50 -24.33
C LYS A 71 -16.83 -14.23 -23.18
N LYS A 72 -16.47 -15.51 -23.37
CA LYS A 72 -15.70 -16.27 -22.37
C LYS A 72 -14.31 -15.66 -22.14
N ILE A 73 -13.66 -15.25 -23.23
CA ILE A 73 -12.35 -14.59 -23.18
C ILE A 73 -12.46 -13.23 -22.50
N GLU A 74 -13.47 -12.43 -22.87
CA GLU A 74 -13.73 -11.12 -22.26
C GLU A 74 -13.98 -11.22 -20.75
N TYR A 75 -14.83 -12.16 -20.33
CA TYR A 75 -15.11 -12.44 -18.92
C TYR A 75 -13.84 -12.75 -18.12
N LEU A 76 -13.01 -13.68 -18.62
CA LEU A 76 -11.75 -14.05 -17.96
C LEU A 76 -10.75 -12.89 -17.96
N THR A 77 -10.68 -12.10 -19.04
CA THR A 77 -9.76 -10.95 -19.16
C THR A 77 -10.09 -9.87 -18.14
N LEU A 78 -11.38 -9.54 -17.97
CA LEU A 78 -11.85 -8.60 -16.94
C LEU A 78 -11.45 -9.06 -15.54
N LEU A 79 -11.67 -10.34 -15.25
CA LEU A 79 -11.41 -10.92 -13.94
C LEU A 79 -9.92 -11.00 -13.61
N ILE A 80 -9.09 -11.44 -14.56
CA ILE A 80 -7.62 -11.47 -14.42
C ILE A 80 -7.09 -10.05 -14.20
N ARG A 81 -7.53 -9.07 -15.01
CA ARG A 81 -7.11 -7.68 -14.87
C ARG A 81 -7.44 -7.11 -13.49
N TYR A 82 -8.63 -7.43 -12.98
CA TYR A 82 -9.05 -6.99 -11.65
C TYR A 82 -8.19 -7.62 -10.54
N ILE A 83 -7.98 -8.95 -10.59
CA ILE A 83 -7.16 -9.65 -9.60
C ILE A 83 -5.71 -9.14 -9.62
N ASN A 84 -5.13 -8.91 -10.80
CA ASN A 84 -3.78 -8.35 -10.92
C ASN A 84 -3.68 -6.96 -10.28
N THR A 85 -4.71 -6.12 -10.47
CA THR A 85 -4.77 -4.77 -9.89
C THR A 85 -4.90 -4.84 -8.37
N LEU A 86 -5.75 -5.74 -7.87
CA LEU A 86 -6.07 -5.89 -6.45
C LEU A 86 -4.85 -6.43 -5.67
N MET A 87 -4.20 -7.46 -6.19
CA MET A 87 -3.08 -8.13 -5.55
C MET A 87 -1.73 -7.46 -5.86
N ARG A 88 -1.69 -6.57 -6.86
CA ARG A 88 -0.46 -5.96 -7.42
C ARG A 88 0.56 -7.01 -7.90
N VAL A 89 0.06 -8.13 -8.43
CA VAL A 89 0.85 -9.25 -8.96
C VAL A 89 0.39 -9.53 -10.38
N GLU A 90 1.32 -9.69 -11.32
CA GLU A 90 0.99 -10.11 -12.69
C GLU A 90 0.88 -11.63 -12.77
N LEU A 91 -0.32 -12.13 -13.08
CA LEU A 91 -0.55 -13.55 -13.31
C LEU A 91 -0.17 -13.97 -14.73
N ASP A 92 0.71 -14.98 -14.86
CA ASP A 92 1.07 -15.61 -16.14
C ASP A 92 -0.04 -16.59 -16.61
N VAL A 93 -1.19 -16.02 -16.98
CA VAL A 93 -2.40 -16.77 -17.32
C VAL A 93 -3.01 -16.20 -18.59
N ASN A 94 -3.19 -17.06 -19.61
CA ASN A 94 -3.78 -16.64 -20.88
C ASN A 94 -5.26 -17.10 -20.97
N PRO A 95 -6.24 -16.19 -21.10
CA PRO A 95 -7.66 -16.54 -21.14
C PRO A 95 -8.00 -17.45 -22.32
N LYS A 96 -7.29 -17.35 -23.44
CA LYS A 96 -7.49 -18.24 -24.61
C LYS A 96 -7.11 -19.69 -24.30
N LYS A 97 -6.09 -19.90 -23.46
CA LYS A 97 -5.63 -21.23 -23.04
C LYS A 97 -6.61 -21.87 -22.08
N ILE A 98 -7.14 -21.10 -21.13
CA ILE A 98 -8.20 -21.55 -20.21
C ILE A 98 -9.44 -22.02 -20.99
N VAL A 99 -9.94 -21.19 -21.92
CA VAL A 99 -11.16 -21.52 -22.68
C VAL A 99 -10.98 -22.78 -23.55
N SER A 100 -9.76 -23.06 -24.00
CA SER A 100 -9.44 -24.28 -24.74
C SER A 100 -9.11 -25.48 -23.85
N GLY A 101 -9.08 -25.32 -22.53
CA GLY A 101 -8.77 -26.37 -21.56
C GLY A 101 -7.29 -26.76 -21.51
N HIS A 102 -6.39 -25.86 -21.90
CA HIS A 102 -4.94 -26.02 -21.79
C HIS A 102 -4.41 -25.34 -20.53
N GLU A 103 -3.24 -25.78 -20.06
CA GLU A 103 -2.53 -25.20 -18.89
C GLU A 103 -3.41 -25.20 -17.61
N PRO A 104 -3.90 -26.38 -17.16
CA PRO A 104 -4.71 -26.48 -15.96
C PRO A 104 -3.95 -26.04 -14.70
N GLU A 105 -2.63 -26.20 -14.67
CA GLU A 105 -1.75 -25.72 -13.59
C GLU A 105 -1.87 -24.21 -13.39
N LYS A 106 -1.70 -23.43 -14.46
CA LYS A 106 -1.86 -21.97 -14.45
C LYS A 106 -3.29 -21.55 -14.12
N THR A 107 -4.27 -22.33 -14.56
CA THR A 107 -5.68 -22.09 -14.22
C THR A 107 -5.94 -22.29 -12.72
N ASN A 108 -5.30 -23.29 -12.10
CA ASN A 108 -5.39 -23.51 -10.66
C ASN A 108 -4.72 -22.39 -9.86
N ILE A 109 -3.56 -21.90 -10.31
CA ILE A 109 -2.92 -20.71 -9.73
C ILE A 109 -3.88 -19.53 -9.79
N PHE A 110 -4.49 -19.26 -10.95
CA PHE A 110 -5.51 -18.22 -11.09
C PHE A 110 -6.67 -18.37 -10.08
N LEU A 111 -7.20 -19.59 -9.91
CA LEU A 111 -8.28 -19.85 -8.96
C LEU A 111 -7.84 -19.62 -7.49
N GLN A 112 -6.60 -19.95 -7.13
CA GLN A 112 -6.05 -19.67 -5.80
C GLN A 112 -5.96 -18.16 -5.54
N TYR A 113 -5.48 -17.39 -6.52
CA TYR A 113 -5.47 -15.93 -6.43
C TYR A 113 -6.87 -15.35 -6.37
N ALA A 114 -7.85 -15.92 -7.10
CA ALA A 114 -9.24 -15.49 -7.01
C ALA A 114 -9.81 -15.68 -5.59
N ALA A 115 -9.50 -16.81 -4.92
CA ALA A 115 -9.90 -17.03 -3.54
C ALA A 115 -9.24 -16.05 -2.56
N ALA A 116 -7.92 -15.83 -2.69
CA ALA A 116 -7.19 -14.87 -1.86
C ALA A 116 -7.70 -13.42 -2.06
N ALA A 117 -8.01 -13.06 -3.30
CA ALA A 117 -8.53 -11.75 -3.67
C ALA A 117 -9.85 -11.38 -2.97
N VAL A 118 -10.67 -12.36 -2.55
CA VAL A 118 -11.93 -12.09 -1.83
C VAL A 118 -11.68 -11.29 -0.55
N GLY A 119 -10.64 -11.63 0.21
CA GLY A 119 -10.30 -10.94 1.45
C GLY A 119 -9.90 -9.48 1.23
N TYR A 120 -9.07 -9.23 0.22
CA TYR A 120 -8.62 -7.87 -0.13
C TYR A 120 -9.76 -7.03 -0.74
N ALA A 121 -10.59 -7.62 -1.58
CA ALA A 121 -11.66 -6.90 -2.25
C ALA A 121 -12.83 -6.57 -1.30
N GLN A 122 -13.02 -7.33 -0.21
CA GLN A 122 -13.92 -6.92 0.88
C GLN A 122 -13.42 -5.66 1.59
N GLN A 123 -12.10 -5.54 1.80
CA GLN A 123 -11.50 -4.33 2.38
C GLN A 123 -11.65 -3.13 1.45
N GLU A 124 -11.42 -3.31 0.15
CA GLU A 124 -11.62 -2.28 -0.87
C GLU A 124 -13.08 -1.81 -0.93
N LYS A 125 -14.04 -2.75 -0.89
CA LYS A 125 -15.47 -2.41 -0.85
C LYS A 125 -15.84 -1.59 0.39
N GLY A 126 -15.27 -1.95 1.56
CA GLY A 126 -15.42 -1.17 2.79
C GLY A 126 -14.87 0.26 2.64
N ALA A 127 -13.67 0.40 2.08
CA ALA A 127 -13.06 1.71 1.80
C ALA A 127 -13.90 2.52 0.80
N ARG A 128 -14.40 1.90 -0.27
CA ARG A 128 -15.20 2.57 -1.30
C ARG A 128 -16.57 3.02 -0.78
N ALA A 129 -17.21 2.24 0.11
CA ALA A 129 -18.44 2.65 0.78
C ALA A 129 -18.23 3.89 1.67
N THR A 130 -17.10 3.98 2.38
CA THR A 130 -16.76 5.17 3.18
C THR A 130 -16.46 6.41 2.33
N SER A 131 -15.79 6.23 1.19
CA SER A 131 -15.50 7.32 0.24
C SER A 131 -16.77 7.83 -0.45
N ALA A 132 -17.68 6.92 -0.85
CA ALA A 132 -18.96 7.29 -1.46
C ALA A 132 -19.90 8.02 -0.47
N ALA A 133 -19.92 7.61 0.81
CA ALA A 133 -20.68 8.30 1.86
C ALA A 133 -20.13 9.71 2.15
N THR A 134 -18.82 9.92 1.98
CA THR A 134 -18.19 11.24 2.12
C THR A 134 -18.55 12.16 0.95
N GLN A 135 -18.61 11.64 -0.28
CA GLN A 135 -19.00 12.42 -1.46
C GLN A 135 -20.51 12.76 -1.48
N ALA A 136 -21.38 11.90 -0.94
CA ALA A 136 -22.82 12.17 -0.84
C ALA A 136 -23.16 13.26 0.20
N ARG A 137 -22.30 13.52 1.20
CA ARG A 137 -22.50 14.58 2.21
C ARG A 137 -22.10 15.99 1.75
N VAL A 138 -21.39 16.12 0.63
CA VAL A 138 -20.98 17.44 0.07
C VAL A 138 -22.02 17.99 -0.92
N ALA A 139 -23.04 17.20 -1.27
CA ALA A 139 -24.02 17.56 -2.31
C ALA A 139 -25.28 18.30 -1.81
N SER A 140 -25.31 18.86 -0.59
CA SER A 140 -26.39 19.76 -0.13
C SER A 140 -25.85 20.63 1.03
N PRO A 141 -25.83 21.99 0.95
CA PRO A 141 -27.03 22.81 0.80
C PRO A 141 -26.95 24.00 -0.18
N SER A 142 -28.12 24.58 -0.37
CA SER A 142 -28.60 25.70 -1.20
C SER A 142 -27.80 27.01 -1.23
N SER A 143 -27.76 27.67 -2.40
CA SER A 143 -27.95 29.13 -2.52
C SER A 143 -28.23 29.57 -3.96
N SER A 144 -29.29 30.36 -4.14
CA SER A 144 -29.68 31.14 -5.33
C SER A 144 -28.73 32.32 -5.63
N PRO A 145 -28.72 32.89 -6.87
CA PRO A 145 -27.73 33.88 -7.31
C PRO A 145 -28.21 35.35 -7.22
N PRO A 146 -27.29 36.34 -7.30
CA PRO A 146 -27.42 37.30 -8.41
C PRO A 146 -26.11 37.80 -9.09
N LYS A 147 -26.37 38.24 -10.32
CA LYS A 147 -25.65 38.85 -11.46
C LYS A 147 -24.64 40.02 -11.29
N LEU A 148 -23.71 40.06 -12.28
CA LEU A 148 -23.15 41.19 -13.09
C LEU A 148 -22.18 42.17 -12.37
N ALA A 149 -21.06 42.63 -12.94
CA ALA A 149 -20.68 42.83 -14.34
C ALA A 149 -19.14 42.84 -14.56
N ALA A 150 -18.70 42.43 -15.75
CA ALA A 150 -17.41 42.73 -16.40
C ALA A 150 -17.63 43.95 -17.36
N PRO A 151 -16.70 44.45 -18.24
CA PRO A 151 -15.61 43.73 -18.94
C PRO A 151 -14.31 44.56 -19.27
N SER A 152 -13.13 43.93 -19.36
CA SER A 152 -12.32 43.55 -20.55
C SER A 152 -11.56 44.66 -21.32
N SER A 153 -10.24 44.49 -21.50
CA SER A 153 -9.54 44.25 -22.80
C SER A 153 -8.01 44.26 -22.60
N THR A 154 -7.27 43.17 -22.82
CA THR A 154 -6.61 42.65 -24.05
C THR A 154 -5.19 43.21 -24.35
N ARG A 155 -4.22 42.28 -24.30
CA ARG A 155 -2.84 42.12 -24.88
C ARG A 155 -2.52 42.82 -26.24
N PRO A 156 -1.30 42.74 -26.87
CA PRO A 156 0.01 42.11 -26.52
C PRO A 156 1.33 42.83 -26.98
N SER A 157 2.48 42.18 -26.67
CA SER A 157 3.70 41.92 -27.49
C SER A 157 4.90 42.91 -27.63
N GLU A 158 6.09 42.26 -27.58
CA GLU A 158 7.41 42.55 -28.19
C GLU A 158 8.50 43.35 -27.44
N GLY A 159 9.61 42.64 -27.16
CA GLY A 159 10.97 43.04 -27.54
C GLY A 159 11.79 43.99 -26.63
N PRO A 160 13.13 43.92 -26.64
CA PRO A 160 13.95 44.04 -25.43
C PRO A 160 14.99 45.17 -25.48
N LEU A 161 15.17 45.97 -24.42
CA LEU A 161 16.33 46.88 -24.34
C LEU A 161 16.86 47.13 -22.90
N ALA A 162 18.13 46.77 -22.76
CA ALA A 162 19.21 47.54 -22.13
C ALA A 162 19.31 47.62 -20.59
N LEU A 163 20.39 47.00 -20.11
CA LEU A 163 21.12 47.24 -18.87
C LEU A 163 21.49 48.72 -18.65
N SER A 164 21.49 49.17 -17.40
CA SER A 164 22.46 50.13 -16.81
C SER A 164 22.19 50.41 -15.32
N PRO A 165 23.19 50.86 -14.53
CA PRO A 165 23.65 50.10 -13.38
C PRO A 165 23.50 50.80 -12.00
N ALA A 166 23.90 50.02 -11.00
CA ALA A 166 23.92 50.26 -9.56
C ALA A 166 24.59 51.56 -9.08
N SER A 167 24.08 52.09 -7.96
CA SER A 167 24.80 52.72 -6.83
C SER A 167 23.77 53.03 -5.74
N GLY A 168 23.90 52.70 -4.46
CA GLY A 168 24.93 52.00 -3.70
C GLY A 168 24.46 51.88 -2.25
N LEU A 169 24.91 50.86 -1.52
CA LEU A 169 24.94 50.85 -0.06
C LEU A 169 26.16 50.05 0.42
N CYS A 170 26.80 50.60 1.45
CA CYS A 170 28.15 50.30 1.92
C CYS A 170 28.36 48.85 2.36
N ARG A 171 29.29 48.16 1.68
CA ARG A 171 29.80 46.83 2.02
C ARG A 171 30.78 46.96 3.19
N LYS A 172 30.35 46.61 4.41
CA LYS A 172 31.28 46.32 5.52
C LYS A 172 32.15 45.14 5.08
N LYS A 173 33.46 45.37 4.87
CA LYS A 173 34.45 44.33 4.50
C LYS A 173 34.45 43.26 5.59
N ARG A 174 33.69 42.18 5.39
CA ARG A 174 33.87 40.93 6.16
C ARG A 174 35.15 40.28 5.67
N ASN A 175 36.06 39.96 6.58
CA ASN A 175 37.32 39.30 6.25
C ASN A 175 37.04 37.97 5.52
N PRO A 176 37.69 37.69 4.38
CA PRO A 176 37.48 36.44 3.63
C PRO A 176 37.77 35.17 4.45
N MET A 177 38.71 35.27 5.40
CA MET A 177 39.08 34.18 6.32
C MET A 177 37.92 33.76 7.23
N ASP A 178 37.09 34.71 7.68
CA ASP A 178 35.96 34.47 8.59
C ASP A 178 34.78 33.82 7.84
N CYS A 179 34.55 34.22 6.58
CA CYS A 179 33.55 33.60 5.70
C CYS A 179 33.92 32.16 5.32
N ALA A 180 35.21 31.87 5.08
CA ALA A 180 35.68 30.52 4.77
C ALA A 180 35.60 29.60 6.01
N ALA A 181 36.03 30.08 7.18
CA ALA A 181 35.92 29.35 8.44
C ALA A 181 34.47 29.01 8.80
N ARG A 182 33.54 29.95 8.64
CA ARG A 182 32.10 29.72 8.86
C ARG A 182 31.48 28.72 7.87
N ARG A 183 31.92 28.73 6.61
CA ARG A 183 31.47 27.72 5.63
C ARG A 183 32.01 26.34 5.99
N CYS A 184 33.28 26.25 6.39
CA CYS A 184 33.87 24.98 6.85
C CYS A 184 33.16 24.45 8.10
N SER A 185 32.81 25.30 9.07
CA SER A 185 32.05 24.88 10.26
C SER A 185 30.64 24.40 9.92
N HIS A 186 29.96 25.08 9.01
CA HIS A 186 28.62 24.69 8.55
C HIS A 186 28.62 23.37 7.77
N VAL A 187 29.63 23.15 6.92
CA VAL A 187 29.79 21.87 6.19
C VAL A 187 30.14 20.74 7.16
N SER A 188 30.98 20.99 8.17
CA SER A 188 31.34 19.99 9.18
C SER A 188 30.14 19.57 10.04
N ALA A 189 29.27 20.50 10.44
CA ALA A 189 28.07 20.16 11.21
C ALA A 189 27.04 19.37 10.39
N LEU A 190 26.91 19.68 9.10
CA LEU A 190 26.06 18.90 8.18
C LEU A 190 26.61 17.48 7.95
N ASP A 191 27.93 17.32 7.85
CA ASP A 191 28.57 16.00 7.74
C ASP A 191 28.39 15.17 9.03
N GLU A 192 28.46 15.81 10.20
CA GLU A 192 28.18 15.16 11.48
C GLU A 192 26.72 14.70 11.61
N ALA A 193 25.76 15.56 11.21
CA ALA A 193 24.35 15.19 11.13
C ALA A 193 24.10 14.04 10.13
N ALA A 194 24.76 14.07 8.97
CA ALA A 194 24.66 12.99 7.98
C ALA A 194 25.23 11.66 8.50
N LYS A 195 26.34 11.69 9.25
CA LYS A 195 26.91 10.51 9.91
C LYS A 195 25.97 9.96 10.98
N PHE A 196 25.34 10.83 11.77
CA PHE A 196 24.34 10.43 12.76
C PHE A 196 23.14 9.75 12.11
N ASN A 197 22.61 10.31 11.01
CA ASN A 197 21.49 9.71 10.27
C ASN A 197 21.85 8.34 9.67
N ARG A 198 23.07 8.18 9.13
CA ARG A 198 23.56 6.86 8.68
C ARG A 198 23.69 5.88 9.83
N LYS A 199 24.18 6.33 10.99
CA LYS A 199 24.26 5.53 12.21
C LYS A 199 22.86 5.07 12.66
N LEU A 200 21.85 5.96 12.65
CA LEU A 200 20.45 5.61 12.93
C LEU A 200 19.90 4.57 11.96
N SER A 201 20.18 4.70 10.65
CA SER A 201 19.71 3.73 9.64
C SER A 201 20.30 2.32 9.81
N GLY A 202 21.46 2.20 10.46
CA GLY A 202 22.10 0.92 10.76
C GLY A 202 21.52 0.20 11.98
N TYR A 203 20.85 0.91 12.88
CA TYR A 203 20.07 0.29 13.94
C TYR A 203 18.73 -0.12 13.35
N SER A 204 18.33 -1.39 13.50
CA SER A 204 17.01 -1.91 13.08
C SER A 204 15.85 -1.34 13.93
N LEU A 205 15.90 -0.05 14.24
CA LEU A 205 14.74 0.76 14.52
C LEU A 205 14.00 0.84 13.18
N ASN A 206 12.82 0.24 13.06
CA ASN A 206 11.98 0.25 11.83
C ASN A 206 11.47 1.67 11.47
N LEU A 207 12.35 2.67 11.48
CA LEU A 207 12.13 4.02 11.02
C LEU A 207 12.68 4.11 9.59
N SER A 208 11.97 3.50 8.65
CA SER A 208 12.15 3.78 7.22
C SER A 208 11.68 5.22 6.97
N LEU A 209 12.59 6.19 7.08
CA LEU A 209 12.27 7.63 6.90
C LEU A 209 12.01 8.00 5.43
N ASP A 210 12.46 7.16 4.49
CA ASP A 210 12.28 7.36 3.04
C ASP A 210 11.05 6.63 2.47
N GLU A 211 10.30 5.91 3.31
CA GLU A 211 9.13 5.15 2.88
C GLU A 211 7.87 6.03 2.99
N GLU A 212 7.22 6.35 1.86
CA GLU A 212 5.91 7.02 1.89
C GLU A 212 4.87 6.09 2.53
N ARG A 213 4.51 6.38 3.77
CA ARG A 213 3.48 5.65 4.51
C ARG A 213 2.13 6.36 4.38
N ASP A 214 1.08 5.59 4.10
CA ASP A 214 -0.28 6.12 4.02
C ASP A 214 -0.75 6.57 5.42
N VAL A 215 -0.93 7.88 5.59
CA VAL A 215 -1.35 8.56 6.82
C VAL A 215 -2.58 7.89 7.45
N ARG A 216 -3.50 7.36 6.63
CA ARG A 216 -4.70 6.68 7.12
C ARG A 216 -4.35 5.36 7.81
N THR A 217 -3.42 4.59 7.25
CA THR A 217 -3.00 3.30 7.81
C THR A 217 -2.23 3.48 9.11
N GLU A 218 -1.35 4.48 9.18
CA GLU A 218 -0.62 4.84 10.40
C GLU A 218 -1.58 5.30 11.49
N GLY A 219 -2.52 6.19 11.16
CA GLY A 219 -3.55 6.64 12.10
C GLY A 219 -4.36 5.46 12.67
N GLN A 220 -4.74 4.50 11.82
CA GLN A 220 -5.42 3.27 12.28
C GLN A 220 -4.53 2.37 13.14
N SER A 221 -3.22 2.32 12.88
CA SER A 221 -2.26 1.56 13.69
C SER A 221 -2.10 2.18 15.08
N ILE A 222 -1.97 3.50 15.14
CA ILE A 222 -1.87 4.27 16.39
C ILE A 222 -3.15 4.09 17.23
N VAL A 223 -4.33 4.20 16.61
CA VAL A 223 -5.61 3.99 17.31
C VAL A 223 -5.75 2.55 17.81
N ARG A 224 -5.31 1.56 17.03
CA ARG A 224 -5.30 0.15 17.44
C ARG A 224 -4.38 -0.08 18.64
N MET A 225 -3.16 0.47 18.58
CA MET A 225 -2.17 0.36 19.65
C MET A 225 -2.66 1.06 20.93
N TRP A 226 -3.21 2.27 20.79
CA TRP A 226 -3.78 3.01 21.92
C TRP A 226 -4.96 2.27 22.57
N LYS A 227 -5.85 1.67 21.77
CA LYS A 227 -6.94 0.83 22.29
C LYS A 227 -6.42 -0.43 23.00
N ALA A 228 -5.34 -1.03 22.50
CA ALA A 228 -4.70 -2.18 23.13
C ALA A 228 -4.05 -1.80 24.48
N LEU A 229 -3.42 -0.63 24.57
CA LEU A 229 -2.88 -0.09 25.82
C LEU A 229 -3.98 0.33 26.80
N SER A 230 -5.10 0.85 26.29
CA SER A 230 -6.22 1.33 27.12
C SER A 230 -7.05 0.19 27.70
N ASN A 231 -6.88 -1.04 27.22
CA ASN A 231 -7.62 -2.20 27.69
C ASN A 231 -6.64 -3.35 27.97
N PRO A 232 -6.03 -3.42 29.17
CA PRO A 232 -5.08 -4.46 29.55
C PRO A 232 -5.82 -5.78 29.84
N GLN A 233 -6.54 -6.31 28.86
CA GLN A 233 -7.13 -7.64 28.91
C GLN A 233 -6.22 -8.59 28.15
N VAL A 234 -5.10 -8.92 28.77
CA VAL A 234 -4.41 -10.18 28.55
C VAL A 234 -4.03 -10.66 29.93
N GLU A 235 -4.73 -11.67 30.43
CA GLU A 235 -4.13 -12.59 31.39
C GLU A 235 -2.87 -13.11 30.70
N THR A 236 -1.72 -12.49 31.00
CA THR A 236 -0.44 -13.01 30.55
C THR A 236 -0.26 -14.31 31.32
N GLU A 237 -0.65 -15.43 30.71
CA GLU A 237 -0.10 -16.69 31.16
C GLU A 237 1.42 -16.52 31.19
N PRO A 238 2.09 -16.80 32.32
CA PRO A 238 3.53 -16.66 32.41
C PRO A 238 4.12 -17.48 31.28
N SER A 239 4.90 -16.83 30.42
CA SER A 239 5.52 -17.49 29.28
C SER A 239 6.25 -18.74 29.79
N ARG A 240 5.92 -19.91 29.24
CA ARG A 240 6.69 -21.17 29.45
C ARG A 240 8.07 -21.08 28.79
N MET A 241 8.71 -19.91 28.80
CA MET A 241 10.09 -19.78 28.39
C MET A 241 10.99 -20.29 29.53
N PRO A 242 12.04 -21.05 29.21
CA PRO A 242 13.05 -21.40 30.21
C PRO A 242 13.65 -20.12 30.79
N GLN A 243 13.92 -20.11 32.10
CA GLN A 243 14.40 -18.94 32.84
C GLN A 243 15.62 -18.27 32.17
N GLU A 244 16.52 -19.07 31.59
CA GLU A 244 17.69 -18.59 30.85
C GLU A 244 17.33 -17.78 29.59
N ALA A 245 16.27 -18.18 28.87
CA ALA A 245 15.80 -17.44 27.70
C ALA A 245 15.15 -16.11 28.11
N LEU A 246 14.44 -16.10 29.24
CA LEU A 246 13.85 -14.88 29.81
C LEU A 246 14.94 -13.90 30.25
N GLU A 247 15.95 -14.37 31.00
CA GLU A 247 17.08 -13.55 31.44
C GLU A 247 17.87 -12.98 30.25
N THR A 248 18.07 -13.78 29.20
CA THR A 248 18.73 -13.35 27.97
C THR A 248 17.90 -12.30 27.23
N ALA A 249 16.58 -12.47 27.16
CA ALA A 249 15.68 -11.49 26.57
C ALA A 249 15.71 -10.17 27.35
N ILE A 250 15.66 -10.22 28.69
CA ILE A 250 15.74 -9.04 29.56
C ILE A 250 17.08 -8.30 29.36
N LYS A 251 18.20 -9.03 29.31
CA LYS A 251 19.53 -8.43 29.05
C LYS A 251 19.58 -7.70 27.70
N ARG A 252 19.09 -8.34 26.63
CA ARG A 252 18.99 -7.72 25.30
C ARG A 252 18.12 -6.47 25.30
N GLN A 253 16.99 -6.49 26.02
CA GLN A 253 16.13 -5.32 26.16
C GLN A 253 16.84 -4.17 26.89
N ILE A 254 17.55 -4.47 27.98
CA ILE A 254 18.33 -3.47 28.72
C ILE A 254 19.42 -2.86 27.83
N GLU A 255 20.14 -3.67 27.06
CA GLU A 255 21.15 -3.19 26.10
C GLU A 255 20.53 -2.29 25.03
N THR A 256 19.37 -2.67 24.50
CA THR A 256 18.62 -1.86 23.53
C THR A 256 18.22 -0.51 24.11
N ILE A 257 17.73 -0.47 25.35
CA ILE A 257 17.35 0.76 26.04
C ILE A 257 18.57 1.67 26.26
N LYS A 258 19.69 1.11 26.71
CA LYS A 258 20.95 1.87 26.90
C LYS A 258 21.44 2.47 25.59
N MET A 259 21.40 1.69 24.51
CA MET A 259 21.75 2.14 23.16
C MET A 259 20.85 3.30 22.70
N MET A 260 19.52 3.23 22.94
CA MET A 260 18.62 4.34 22.62
C MET A 260 18.95 5.61 23.43
N GLN A 261 19.31 5.47 24.71
CA GLN A 261 19.70 6.60 25.54
C GLN A 261 20.95 7.31 25.01
N GLU A 262 21.94 6.54 24.54
CA GLU A 262 23.15 7.09 23.90
C GLU A 262 22.81 7.82 22.60
N LEU A 263 21.95 7.25 21.75
CA LEU A 263 21.48 7.88 20.52
C LEU A 263 20.75 9.20 20.77
N LEU A 264 19.92 9.26 21.82
CA LEU A 264 19.27 10.51 22.23
C LEU A 264 20.30 11.56 22.64
N SER A 265 21.31 11.19 23.42
CA SER A 265 22.39 12.11 23.81
C SER A 265 23.22 12.61 22.63
N GLU A 266 23.42 11.77 21.60
CA GLU A 266 24.09 12.17 20.36
C GLU A 266 23.22 13.12 19.53
N ASN A 267 21.91 12.85 19.46
CA ASN A 267 20.94 13.72 18.78
C ASN A 267 20.94 15.12 19.38
N ASP A 268 20.90 15.24 20.71
CA ASP A 268 20.92 16.53 21.40
C ASP A 268 22.19 17.33 21.05
N ARG A 269 23.36 16.67 20.99
CA ARG A 269 24.62 17.31 20.57
C ARG A 269 24.60 17.79 19.12
N VAL A 270 23.97 17.02 18.22
CA VAL A 270 23.82 17.41 16.80
C VAL A 270 22.90 18.63 16.70
N ILE A 271 21.80 18.64 17.44
CA ILE A 271 20.86 19.76 17.51
C ILE A 271 21.58 21.02 18.03
N ASP A 272 22.25 20.94 19.18
CA ASP A 272 22.99 22.07 19.76
C ASP A 272 23.99 22.68 18.77
N LYS A 273 24.72 21.83 18.02
CA LYS A 273 25.67 22.27 16.99
C LYS A 273 24.97 22.97 15.84
N LEU A 274 23.85 22.44 15.35
CA LEU A 274 23.10 23.06 14.26
C LEU A 274 22.46 24.39 14.70
N GLU A 275 21.90 24.44 15.90
CA GLU A 275 21.31 25.66 16.48
C GLU A 275 22.37 26.77 16.64
N SER A 276 23.59 26.42 17.07
CA SER A 276 24.70 27.37 17.20
C SER A 276 25.17 27.99 15.87
N LEU A 277 24.80 27.41 14.73
CA LEU A 277 25.15 27.89 13.40
C LEU A 277 24.04 28.72 12.74
N VAL A 278 22.80 28.55 13.19
CA VAL A 278 21.61 29.25 12.67
C VAL A 278 21.28 30.48 13.52
N THR A 279 21.64 30.46 14.81
CA THR A 279 21.44 31.56 15.77
C THR A 279 22.62 32.54 15.76
#